data_AF-A0A2I1C7F8-F1
#
_entry.id   AF-A0A2I1C7F8-F1
#
_cell.length_a   1.000
_cell.length_b   1.000
_cell.length_c   1.000
_cell.angle_alpha   90.00
_cell.angle_beta   90.00
_cell.angle_gamma   90.00
#
_symmetry.space_group_name_H-M   'P 1'
#
loop_
_entity.id
_entity.type
_entity.pdbx_description
1 polymer ?
#
loop_
_entity_poly.entity_id
_entity_poly.type
_entity_poly.pdbx_seq_one_letter_code
_entity_poly.pdbx_strand_id
1 'polypeptide(L)'
;MAAESTPIDSRDSYPRPSEIKPGAIDVSQLDEPKYKKYQRLTSEFDKETRWNDSVHTKINKVDTLIQANVAPEHHHILQGKVTPYEKPVRLKQQFEPKGDTSRQSVQMHGEIWLEDQLAVSQLKNGLQRGQISTKRAKQ
;
A
#
# COMPACT_ATOMS: atom_id res chain seq x y z
N MET A 1 -2.11 38.06 -1.59
CA MET A 1 -1.56 36.71 -1.81
C MET A 1 -2.45 36.01 -2.81
N ALA A 2 -1.96 35.80 -4.03
CA ALA A 2 -2.75 35.18 -5.10
C ALA A 2 -2.83 33.68 -4.83
N ALA A 3 -4.04 33.18 -4.59
CA ALA A 3 -4.32 31.76 -4.74
C ALA A 3 -4.40 31.49 -6.25
N GLU A 4 -3.26 31.17 -6.86
CA GLU A 4 -3.26 30.48 -8.15
C GLU A 4 -3.72 29.04 -7.90
N SER A 5 -5.03 28.88 -7.68
CA SER A 5 -5.69 27.60 -7.89
C SER A 5 -5.69 27.38 -9.40
N THR A 6 -4.68 26.68 -9.90
CA THR A 6 -4.74 26.09 -11.24
C THR A 6 -6.06 25.34 -11.33
N PRO A 7 -6.94 25.64 -12.30
CA PRO A 7 -8.11 24.82 -12.50
C PRO A 7 -7.60 23.45 -12.92
N ILE A 8 -7.79 22.45 -12.05
CA ILE A 8 -7.77 21.04 -12.44
C ILE A 8 -9.03 20.94 -13.31
N ASP A 9 -8.86 21.04 -14.62
CA ASP A 9 -9.96 21.02 -15.57
C ASP A 9 -10.35 19.54 -15.73
N SER A 10 -11.09 19.04 -14.73
CA SER A 10 -11.69 17.70 -14.66
C SER A 10 -12.79 17.53 -15.73
N ARG A 11 -12.43 17.76 -16.98
CA ARG A 11 -13.31 17.57 -18.11
C ARG A 11 -13.36 16.09 -18.47
N ASP A 12 -14.58 15.56 -18.51
CA ASP A 12 -14.84 14.21 -18.99
C ASP A 12 -14.81 14.12 -20.53
N SER A 13 -14.65 15.26 -21.23
CA SER A 13 -14.79 15.35 -22.68
C SER A 13 -13.74 16.24 -23.32
N TYR A 14 -13.27 15.80 -24.49
CA TYR A 14 -12.31 16.52 -25.31
C TYR A 14 -12.81 17.94 -25.65
N PRO A 15 -11.93 18.95 -25.65
CA PRO A 15 -12.32 20.31 -25.97
C PRO A 15 -12.88 20.45 -27.39
N ARG A 16 -13.94 21.24 -27.55
CA ARG A 16 -14.61 21.50 -28.83
C ARG A 16 -14.23 22.87 -29.41
N PRO A 17 -14.15 23.00 -30.75
CA PRO A 17 -13.94 24.31 -31.40
C PRO A 17 -14.96 25.37 -30.98
N SER A 18 -16.20 24.95 -30.71
CA SER A 18 -17.30 25.80 -30.24
C SER A 18 -17.00 26.55 -28.94
N GLU A 19 -16.08 26.06 -28.12
CA GLU A 19 -15.65 26.69 -26.87
C GLU A 19 -14.74 27.91 -27.11
N ILE A 20 -14.11 27.99 -28.29
CA ILE A 20 -13.27 29.11 -28.68
C ILE A 20 -14.02 30.08 -29.59
N LYS A 21 -14.86 29.56 -30.49
CA LYS A 21 -15.71 30.35 -31.39
C LYS A 21 -17.13 29.80 -31.34
N PRO A 22 -18.11 30.54 -30.81
CA PRO A 22 -19.50 30.10 -30.78
C PRO A 22 -20.00 29.69 -32.17
N GLY A 23 -20.65 28.52 -32.25
CA GLY A 23 -21.13 27.94 -33.50
C GLY A 23 -20.07 27.28 -34.38
N ALA A 24 -18.80 27.28 -33.98
CA ALA A 24 -17.77 26.52 -34.69
C ALA A 24 -17.95 25.02 -34.46
N ILE A 25 -18.23 24.27 -35.53
CA ILE A 25 -18.41 22.81 -35.48
C ILE A 25 -17.05 22.11 -35.68
N ASP A 26 -16.15 22.74 -36.43
CA ASP A 26 -14.87 22.18 -36.83
C ASP A 26 -13.73 23.19 -36.65
N VAL A 27 -12.52 22.65 -36.52
CA VAL A 27 -11.27 23.41 -36.30
C VAL A 27 -10.92 24.29 -37.51
N SER A 28 -11.34 23.90 -38.72
CA SER A 28 -11.19 24.69 -39.95
C SER A 28 -11.91 26.05 -39.91
N GLN A 29 -12.90 26.20 -39.02
CA GLN A 29 -13.66 27.44 -38.86
C GLN A 29 -13.01 28.43 -37.88
N LEU A 30 -11.88 28.05 -37.28
CA LEU A 30 -11.07 28.88 -36.41
C LEU A 30 -10.02 29.63 -37.25
N ASP A 31 -9.88 30.93 -37.00
CA ASP A 31 -8.75 31.69 -37.50
C ASP A 31 -7.47 31.33 -36.73
N GLU A 32 -6.31 31.63 -37.31
CA GLU A 32 -4.97 31.36 -36.75
C GLU A 32 -4.85 31.59 -35.22
N PRO A 33 -5.25 32.75 -34.65
CA PRO A 33 -5.15 32.96 -33.21
C PRO A 33 -6.09 32.05 -32.39
N LYS A 34 -7.31 31.78 -32.87
CA LYS A 34 -8.25 30.88 -32.18
C LYS A 34 -7.82 29.43 -32.31
N TYR A 35 -7.26 29.05 -33.46
CA TYR A 35 -6.68 27.73 -33.68
C TYR A 35 -5.55 27.45 -32.68
N LYS A 36 -4.62 28.40 -32.49
CA LYS A 36 -3.56 28.28 -31.48
C LYS A 36 -4.11 28.14 -30.06
N LYS A 37 -5.17 28.88 -29.73
CA LYS A 37 -5.85 28.76 -28.43
C LYS A 37 -6.49 27.37 -28.25
N TYR A 38 -7.14 26.86 -29.30
CA TYR A 38 -7.73 25.52 -29.31
C TYR A 38 -6.68 24.42 -29.14
N GLN A 39 -5.55 24.51 -29.87
CA GLN A 39 -4.44 23.58 -29.71
C GLN A 39 -3.87 23.57 -28.29
N ARG A 40 -3.71 24.75 -27.67
CA ARG A 40 -3.24 24.84 -26.28
C ARG A 40 -4.20 24.14 -25.33
N LEU A 41 -5.50 24.42 -25.44
CA LEU A 41 -6.54 23.81 -24.61
C LEU A 41 -6.53 22.28 -24.74
N THR A 42 -6.43 21.81 -25.98
CA THR A 42 -6.35 20.38 -26.33
C THR A 42 -5.11 19.71 -25.73
N SER A 43 -3.95 20.36 -25.85
CA SER A 43 -2.70 19.83 -25.30
C SER A 43 -2.71 19.77 -23.78
N GLU A 44 -3.34 20.73 -23.08
CA GLU A 44 -3.46 20.68 -21.62
C GLU A 44 -4.41 19.55 -21.20
N PHE A 45 -5.54 19.39 -21.88
CA PHE A 45 -6.45 18.27 -21.67
C PHE A 45 -5.77 16.90 -21.83
N ASP A 46 -4.95 16.73 -22.87
CA ASP A 46 -4.20 15.49 -23.10
C ASP A 46 -3.18 15.21 -21.98
N LYS A 47 -2.51 16.25 -21.46
CA LYS A 47 -1.58 16.11 -20.33
C LYS A 47 -2.31 15.68 -19.06
N GLU A 48 -3.44 16.31 -18.78
CA GLU A 48 -4.26 16.02 -17.60
C GLU A 48 -4.85 14.61 -17.67
N THR A 49 -5.36 14.20 -18.82
CA THR A 49 -5.86 12.84 -19.06
C THR A 49 -4.76 11.80 -18.82
N ARG A 50 -3.58 12.00 -19.41
CA ARG A 50 -2.43 11.09 -19.20
C ARG A 50 -1.97 11.05 -17.76
N TRP A 51 -2.01 12.17 -17.06
CA TRP A 51 -1.68 12.23 -15.64
C TRP A 51 -2.71 11.46 -14.80
N ASN A 52 -4.00 11.67 -15.05
CA ASN A 52 -5.09 10.93 -14.40
C ASN A 52 -4.96 9.43 -14.63
N ASP A 53 -4.73 9.00 -15.87
CA ASP A 53 -4.51 7.58 -16.20
C ASP A 53 -3.30 6.99 -15.46
N SER A 54 -2.21 7.76 -15.36
CA SER A 54 -1.02 7.36 -14.61
C SER A 54 -1.30 7.21 -13.12
N VAL A 55 -2.05 8.15 -12.54
CA VAL A 55 -2.46 8.11 -11.14
C VAL A 55 -3.37 6.91 -10.88
N HIS A 56 -4.39 6.70 -11.71
CA HIS A 56 -5.29 5.54 -11.60
C HIS A 56 -4.52 4.22 -11.69
N THR A 57 -3.57 4.10 -12.61
CA THR A 57 -2.72 2.91 -12.75
C THR A 57 -1.92 2.65 -11.47
N LYS A 58 -1.33 3.70 -10.88
CA LYS A 58 -0.57 3.59 -9.63
C LYS A 58 -1.45 3.21 -8.44
N ILE A 59 -2.63 3.82 -8.33
CA ILE A 59 -3.64 3.50 -7.30
C ILE A 59 -4.05 2.03 -7.41
N ASN A 60 -4.37 1.54 -8.61
CA ASN A 60 -4.73 0.14 -8.84
C ASN A 60 -3.59 -0.82 -8.51
N LYS A 61 -2.34 -0.44 -8.79
CA LYS A 61 -1.16 -1.22 -8.41
C LYS A 61 -1.04 -1.34 -6.89
N VAL A 62 -1.21 -0.24 -6.15
CA VAL A 62 -1.21 -0.25 -4.68
C VAL A 62 -2.34 -1.14 -4.17
N ASP A 63 -3.53 -1.04 -4.76
CA ASP A 63 -4.68 -1.86 -4.37
C ASP A 63 -4.41 -3.36 -4.55
N THR A 64 -3.84 -3.72 -5.69
CA THR A 64 -3.44 -5.09 -6.00
C THR A 64 -2.41 -5.62 -5.00
N LEU A 65 -1.41 -4.79 -4.64
CA LEU A 65 -0.42 -5.16 -3.63
C LEU A 65 -1.05 -5.37 -2.25
N ILE A 66 -1.99 -4.53 -1.85
CA ILE A 66 -2.72 -4.72 -0.59
C ILE A 66 -3.47 -6.05 -0.60
N GLN A 67 -4.24 -6.34 -1.66
CA GLN A 67 -4.98 -7.59 -1.77
C GLN A 67 -4.07 -8.83 -1.76
N ALA A 68 -2.92 -8.78 -2.45
CA ALA A 68 -1.96 -9.88 -2.51
C ALA A 68 -1.26 -10.17 -1.19
N ASN A 69 -1.14 -9.18 -0.29
CA ASN A 69 -0.51 -9.34 1.02
C ASN A 69 -1.51 -9.69 2.15
N VAL A 70 -2.81 -9.77 1.84
CA VAL A 70 -3.84 -10.18 2.78
C VAL A 70 -4.25 -11.61 2.47
N ALA A 71 -4.32 -12.45 3.49
CA ALA A 71 -4.75 -13.84 3.33
C ALA A 71 -6.19 -13.89 2.75
N PRO A 72 -6.49 -14.80 1.80
CA PRO A 72 -7.78 -14.83 1.10
C PRO A 72 -9.02 -14.81 2.00
N GLU A 73 -8.96 -15.46 3.16
CA GLU A 73 -10.00 -15.49 4.18
C GLU A 73 -10.38 -14.10 4.73
N HIS A 74 -9.47 -13.12 4.60
CA HIS A 74 -9.60 -11.76 5.11
C HIS A 74 -9.93 -10.74 4.01
N HIS A 75 -10.06 -11.16 2.75
CA HIS A 75 -10.37 -10.25 1.62
C HIS A 75 -11.69 -9.51 1.78
N HIS A 76 -12.65 -10.06 2.52
CA HIS A 76 -13.93 -9.41 2.83
C HIS A 76 -13.75 -8.04 3.54
N ILE A 77 -12.66 -7.86 4.29
CA ILE A 77 -12.33 -6.59 4.99
C ILE A 77 -12.01 -5.47 3.97
N LEU A 78 -11.51 -5.86 2.80
CA LEU A 78 -11.05 -4.96 1.73
C LEU A 78 -12.17 -4.58 0.73
N GLN A 79 -13.36 -5.17 0.85
CA GLN A 79 -14.46 -4.97 -0.07
C GLN A 79 -15.15 -3.61 0.11
N GLY A 80 -15.71 -3.08 -0.98
CA GLY A 80 -16.46 -1.82 -1.03
C GLY A 80 -15.68 -0.65 -1.67
N LYS A 81 -16.28 0.54 -1.66
CA LYS A 81 -15.67 1.79 -2.16
C LYS A 81 -14.64 2.35 -1.16
N VAL A 82 -13.69 1.53 -0.75
CA VAL A 82 -12.59 1.94 0.13
C VAL A 82 -11.38 2.30 -0.71
N THR A 83 -10.86 3.50 -0.48
CA THR A 83 -9.60 3.95 -1.10
C THR A 83 -8.44 3.05 -0.66
N PRO A 84 -7.36 2.96 -1.45
CA PRO A 84 -6.19 2.17 -1.05
C PRO A 84 -5.58 2.61 0.29
N TYR A 85 -5.78 3.87 0.72
CA TYR A 85 -5.35 4.33 2.04
C TYR A 85 -6.19 3.74 3.17
N GLU A 86 -7.51 3.64 2.99
CA GLU A 86 -8.42 3.15 4.03
C GLU A 86 -8.31 1.64 4.25
N LYS A 87 -7.87 0.88 3.23
CA LYS A 87 -7.72 -0.58 3.31
C LYS A 87 -6.72 -1.01 4.41
N PRO A 88 -5.47 -0.51 4.47
CA PRO A 88 -4.55 -0.76 5.58
C PRO A 88 -5.09 -0.33 6.94
N VAL A 89 -5.82 0.79 7.01
CA VAL A 89 -6.40 1.27 8.28
C VAL A 89 -7.43 0.26 8.82
N ARG A 90 -8.30 -0.27 7.95
CA ARG A 90 -9.27 -1.31 8.34
C ARG A 90 -8.59 -2.61 8.73
N LEU A 91 -7.56 -3.04 8.00
CA LEU A 91 -6.77 -4.21 8.38
C LEU A 91 -6.17 -4.02 9.78
N LYS A 92 -5.57 -2.85 10.04
CA LYS A 92 -5.01 -2.53 11.36
C LYS A 92 -6.07 -2.62 12.46
N GLN A 93 -7.25 -2.04 12.25
CA GLN A 93 -8.35 -2.08 13.23
C GLN A 93 -8.87 -3.51 13.48
N GLN A 94 -8.96 -4.32 12.43
CA GLN A 94 -9.47 -5.70 12.56
C GLN A 94 -8.48 -6.61 13.31
N PHE A 95 -7.18 -6.41 13.07
CA PHE A 95 -6.11 -7.19 13.69
C PHE A 95 -5.50 -6.51 14.91
N GLU A 96 -6.09 -5.42 15.40
CA GLU A 96 -5.63 -4.76 16.61
C GLU A 96 -5.79 -5.72 17.80
N PRO A 97 -4.72 -5.97 18.58
CA PRO A 97 -4.83 -6.84 19.75
C PRO A 97 -5.86 -6.26 20.73
N LYS A 98 -6.91 -7.03 21.00
CA LYS A 98 -7.94 -6.64 21.96
C LYS A 98 -7.40 -6.86 23.39
N GLY A 99 -7.33 -5.80 24.20
CA GLY A 99 -6.97 -5.86 25.63
C GLY A 99 -5.51 -6.24 25.94
N ASP A 100 -5.23 -6.58 27.21
CA ASP A 100 -3.90 -6.91 27.79
C ASP A 100 -3.17 -8.12 27.17
N THR A 101 -3.68 -8.65 26.06
CA THR A 101 -3.10 -9.73 25.27
C THR A 101 -1.69 -9.39 24.74
N SER A 102 -1.34 -8.09 24.67
CA SER A 102 0.02 -7.65 24.32
C SER A 102 1.07 -7.94 25.40
N ARG A 103 0.70 -8.12 26.67
CA ARG A 103 1.66 -8.44 27.74
C ARG A 103 1.83 -9.94 27.95
N GLN A 104 0.77 -10.73 27.81
CA GLN A 104 0.81 -12.16 28.13
C GLN A 104 1.56 -13.00 27.08
N SER A 105 1.50 -12.65 25.79
CA SER A 105 2.14 -13.45 24.74
C SER A 105 3.66 -13.26 24.65
N VAL A 106 4.18 -12.08 25.03
CA VAL A 106 5.63 -11.83 25.07
C VAL A 106 6.26 -12.44 26.33
N GLN A 107 5.56 -12.45 27.48
CA GLN A 107 6.03 -13.13 28.68
C GLN A 107 6.02 -14.66 28.54
N MET A 108 4.95 -15.25 27.97
CA MET A 108 4.91 -16.70 27.79
C MET A 108 5.98 -17.22 26.83
N HIS A 109 6.30 -16.49 25.75
CA HIS A 109 7.43 -16.89 24.91
C HIS A 109 8.78 -16.67 25.60
N GLY A 110 8.97 -15.61 26.39
CA GLY A 110 10.21 -15.39 27.14
C GLY A 110 10.52 -16.46 28.20
N GLU A 111 9.48 -17.03 28.84
CA GLU A 111 9.64 -18.05 29.88
C GLU A 111 9.92 -19.45 29.31
N ILE A 112 9.32 -19.80 28.16
CA ILE A 112 9.59 -21.08 27.49
C ILE A 112 11.06 -21.19 27.05
N TRP A 113 11.68 -20.09 26.62
CA TRP A 113 13.10 -20.08 26.25
C TRP A 113 14.06 -20.22 27.45
N LEU A 114 13.65 -19.81 28.66
CA LEU A 114 14.49 -19.92 29.86
C LEU A 114 14.49 -21.34 30.43
N GLU A 115 13.36 -22.04 30.41
CA GLU A 115 13.28 -23.44 30.84
C GLU A 115 14.05 -24.37 29.91
N ASP A 116 13.97 -24.15 28.59
CA ASP A 116 14.74 -24.93 27.61
C ASP A 116 16.26 -24.68 27.71
N GLN A 117 16.68 -23.45 28.00
CA GLN A 117 18.10 -23.13 28.25
C GLN A 117 18.61 -23.80 29.54
N LEU A 118 17.80 -23.84 30.61
CA LEU A 118 18.14 -24.50 31.87
C LEU A 118 18.19 -26.03 31.72
N ALA A 119 17.23 -26.63 31.01
CA ALA A 119 17.22 -28.06 30.73
C ALA A 119 18.43 -28.50 29.89
N VAL A 120 18.78 -27.73 28.85
CA VAL A 120 19.97 -28.01 28.02
C VAL A 120 21.27 -27.80 28.81
N SER A 121 21.33 -26.83 29.72
CA SER A 121 22.50 -26.61 30.59
C SER A 121 22.68 -27.73 31.62
N GLN A 122 21.59 -28.23 32.22
CA GLN A 122 21.64 -29.36 33.15
C GLN A 122 22.00 -30.68 32.44
N LEU A 123 21.49 -30.91 31.23
CA LEU A 123 21.86 -32.06 30.41
C LEU A 123 23.34 -32.03 30.01
N LYS A 124 23.88 -30.87 29.60
CA LYS A 124 25.32 -30.73 29.27
C LYS A 124 26.23 -30.97 30.48
N ASN A 125 25.84 -30.47 31.66
CA ASN A 125 26.59 -30.70 32.90
C ASN A 125 26.51 -32.15 33.40
N GLY A 126 25.36 -32.82 33.23
CA GLY A 126 25.20 -34.25 33.53
C GLY A 126 26.00 -35.15 32.58
N LEU A 127 26.03 -34.81 31.29
CA LEU A 127 26.77 -35.57 30.28
C LEU A 127 28.30 -35.47 30.48
N GLN A 128 28.81 -34.30 30.87
CA GLN A 128 30.24 -34.14 31.20
C GLN A 128 30.65 -34.93 32.43
N ARG A 129 29.78 -35.05 33.46
CA ARG A 129 30.06 -35.88 34.63
C ARG A 129 30.01 -37.39 34.32
N GLY A 130 29.15 -37.82 33.39
CA GLY A 130 29.07 -39.21 32.93
C GLY A 130 30.26 -39.67 32.07
N GLN A 131 30.87 -38.77 31.28
CA GLN A 131 32.03 -39.11 30.45
C GLN A 131 33.37 -39.14 31.19
N ILE A 132 33.47 -38.52 32.37
CA ILE A 132 34.68 -38.61 33.22
C ILE A 132 34.71 -39.95 33.99
N SER A 133 33.55 -40.57 34.24
CA SER A 133 33.46 -41.83 35.00
C SER A 133 33.87 -43.07 34.21
N THR A 134 33.73 -43.09 32.89
CA THR A 134 34.03 -44.28 32.07
C THR A 134 35.47 -44.36 31.54
N LYS A 135 36.29 -43.32 31.73
CA LYS A 135 37.72 -43.34 31.36
C LYS A 135 38.67 -43.75 32.49
N ARG A 136 38.17 -44.08 33.70
CA ARG A 136 38.97 -44.57 34.84
C ARG A 136 38.77 -46.05 35.19
N ALA A 137 38.19 -46.86 34.29
CA ALA A 137 37.95 -48.29 34.50
C ALA A 137 38.77 -49.23 33.59
N LYS A 138 39.84 -48.73 32.95
CA LYS A 138 40.85 -49.56 32.29
C LYS A 138 42.23 -48.92 32.42
N GLN A 139 42.89 -49.18 33.54
CA GLN A 139 44.34 -49.43 33.65
C GLN A 139 44.62 -49.97 35.04
#